data_AF-A0A0Q0D905-F1
#
_entry.id   AF-A0A0Q0D905-F1
#
_cell.length_a   1.000
_cell.length_b   1.000
_cell.length_c   1.000
_cell.angle_alpha   90.00
_cell.angle_beta   90.00
_cell.angle_gamma   90.00
#
_symmetry.space_group_name_H-M   'P 1'
#
loop_
_entity.id
_entity.type
_entity.pdbx_description
1 polymer ?
#
loop_
_entity_poly.entity_id
_entity_poly.type
_entity_poly.pdbx_seq_one_letter_code
_entity_poly.pdbx_strand_id
1 'polypeptide(L)'
;MSDLTLRRTILDELEFLPHIDAAAIGVTIENGVVVLSGHVKTFAEKIAAERAVKSVKGVKAVAVELEVRVPSSLYIDDSVIASRCLDLIGWNTISPDQAIQVKVQHGRVTLEGDVQWQYQKEAAQKAINTLAGVAGLDNLLIVRPETACLDIKTLIEQALARSS
;
A
#
# COMPACT_ATOMS: atom_id res chain seq x y z
N MET A 1 -27.84 -3.11 -10.14
CA MET A 1 -27.63 -2.36 -8.87
C MET A 1 -27.78 -0.89 -9.21
N SER A 2 -28.59 -0.12 -8.49
CA SER A 2 -28.70 1.32 -8.72
C SER A 2 -27.63 2.06 -7.93
N ASP A 3 -27.25 3.26 -8.37
CA ASP A 3 -26.26 4.11 -7.68
C ASP A 3 -26.69 4.42 -6.24
N LEU A 4 -27.99 4.51 -5.97
CA LEU A 4 -28.52 4.74 -4.63
C LEU A 4 -28.32 3.52 -3.70
N THR A 5 -28.55 2.31 -4.20
CA THR A 5 -28.25 1.08 -3.45
C THR A 5 -26.74 0.93 -3.26
N LEU A 6 -25.94 1.22 -4.28
CA LEU A 6 -24.49 1.17 -4.21
C LEU A 6 -23.93 2.14 -3.16
N ARG A 7 -24.47 3.36 -3.11
CA ARG A 7 -24.11 4.37 -2.11
C ARG A 7 -24.38 3.89 -0.70
N ARG A 8 -25.55 3.29 -0.46
CA ARG A 8 -25.89 2.73 0.86
C ARG A 8 -24.88 1.67 1.27
N THR A 9 -24.61 0.70 0.39
CA THR A 9 -23.65 -0.38 0.67
C THR A 9 -22.24 0.15 0.97
N ILE A 10 -21.78 1.17 0.23
CA ILE A 10 -20.47 1.78 0.51
C ILE A 10 -20.44 2.48 1.87
N LEU A 11 -21.51 3.20 2.22
CA LEU A 11 -21.59 3.86 3.54
C LEU A 11 -21.59 2.83 4.67
N ASP A 12 -22.37 1.76 4.54
CA ASP A 12 -22.42 0.67 5.53
C ASP A 12 -21.03 0.03 5.72
N GLU A 13 -20.29 -0.22 4.63
CA GLU A 13 -18.92 -0.77 4.68
C GLU A 13 -17.92 0.19 5.35
N LEU A 14 -18.05 1.49 5.13
CA LEU A 14 -17.20 2.49 5.80
C LEU A 14 -17.54 2.60 7.29
N GLU A 15 -18.81 2.55 7.67
CA GLU A 15 -19.26 2.55 9.06
C GLU A 15 -18.82 1.29 9.82
N PHE A 16 -18.59 0.18 9.12
CA PHE A 16 -18.07 -1.05 9.73
C PHE A 16 -16.60 -0.94 10.16
N LEU A 17 -15.87 0.09 9.72
CA LEU A 17 -14.47 0.29 10.05
C LEU A 17 -14.31 1.18 11.29
N PRO A 18 -14.02 0.61 12.48
CA PRO A 18 -14.05 1.36 13.75
C PRO A 18 -12.96 2.42 13.88
N HIS A 19 -11.96 2.39 13.01
CA HIS A 19 -10.84 3.34 12.98
C HIS A 19 -11.07 4.48 11.98
N ILE A 20 -12.15 4.45 11.20
CA ILE A 20 -12.49 5.48 10.20
C ILE A 20 -13.65 6.32 10.72
N ASP A 21 -13.52 7.64 10.60
CA ASP A 21 -14.63 8.56 10.80
C ASP A 21 -15.39 8.71 9.47
N ALA A 22 -16.42 7.88 9.27
CA ALA A 22 -17.22 7.89 8.04
C ALA A 22 -17.89 9.26 7.78
N ALA A 23 -18.14 10.06 8.82
CA ALA A 23 -18.73 11.40 8.67
C ALA A 23 -17.76 12.41 8.05
N ALA A 24 -16.45 12.18 8.15
CA ALA A 24 -15.42 13.00 7.52
C ALA A 24 -15.18 12.66 6.04
N ILE A 25 -15.82 11.59 5.54
CA ILE A 25 -15.67 11.08 4.17
C ILE A 25 -16.96 11.34 3.37
N GLY A 26 -16.84 12.15 2.32
CA GLY A 26 -17.87 12.31 1.30
C GLY A 26 -17.80 11.20 0.25
N VAL A 27 -18.94 10.60 -0.08
CA VAL A 27 -19.07 9.57 -1.12
C VAL A 27 -20.01 10.06 -2.22
N THR A 28 -19.50 10.18 -3.43
CA THR A 28 -20.27 10.50 -4.64
C THR A 28 -20.17 9.34 -5.62
N ILE A 29 -21.26 9.02 -6.31
CA ILE A 29 -21.33 7.90 -7.26
C ILE A 29 -21.95 8.37 -8.56
N GLU A 30 -21.30 8.04 -9.67
CA GLU A 30 -21.82 8.28 -11.01
C GLU A 30 -21.53 7.06 -11.89
N ASN A 31 -22.57 6.36 -12.33
CA ASN A 31 -22.45 5.23 -13.26
C ASN A 31 -21.53 4.08 -12.79
N GLY A 32 -21.43 3.89 -11.47
CA GLY A 32 -20.52 2.94 -10.82
C GLY A 32 -19.08 3.44 -10.60
N VAL A 33 -18.79 4.69 -10.94
CA VAL A 33 -17.56 5.39 -10.54
C VAL A 33 -17.80 6.05 -9.19
N VAL A 34 -16.98 5.72 -8.21
CA VAL A 34 -17.08 6.26 -6.84
C VAL A 34 -16.00 7.30 -6.64
N VAL A 35 -16.35 8.44 -6.06
CA VAL A 35 -15.39 9.46 -5.61
C VAL A 35 -15.44 9.54 -4.10
N LEU A 36 -14.30 9.29 -3.46
CA LEU A 36 -14.09 9.49 -2.02
C LEU A 36 -13.42 10.83 -1.81
N SER A 37 -14.07 11.73 -1.06
CA SER A 37 -13.59 13.08 -0.80
C SER A 37 -13.58 13.37 0.70
N GLY A 38 -12.83 14.38 1.14
CA GLY A 38 -12.75 14.77 2.55
C GLY A 38 -11.39 14.45 3.17
N HIS A 39 -11.38 14.03 4.43
CA HIS A 39 -10.13 13.83 5.16
C HIS A 39 -10.16 12.63 6.10
N VAL A 40 -8.99 12.09 6.35
CA VAL A 40 -8.74 11.00 7.31
C VAL A 40 -7.55 11.37 8.20
N LYS A 41 -7.39 10.69 9.33
CA LYS A 41 -6.34 11.02 10.31
C LYS A 41 -5.03 10.34 10.00
N THR A 42 -5.07 9.20 9.31
CA THR A 42 -3.90 8.39 8.99
C THR A 42 -3.91 7.90 7.54
N PHE A 43 -2.73 7.63 6.97
CA PHE A 43 -2.65 7.00 5.65
C PHE A 43 -3.23 5.58 5.65
N ALA A 44 -3.14 4.86 6.77
CA ALA A 44 -3.77 3.55 6.93
C ALA A 44 -5.29 3.63 6.74
N GLU A 45 -5.97 4.62 7.33
CA GLU A 45 -7.39 4.88 7.13
C GLU A 45 -7.71 5.19 5.66
N LYS A 46 -6.87 5.99 4.98
CA LYS A 46 -7.05 6.29 3.55
C LYS A 46 -7.07 5.02 2.71
N ILE A 47 -6.09 4.14 2.92
CA ILE A 47 -5.97 2.86 2.21
C ILE A 47 -7.11 1.90 2.59
N ALA A 48 -7.52 1.88 3.86
CA ALA A 48 -8.62 1.06 4.32
C ALA A 48 -9.96 1.48 3.68
N ALA A 49 -10.25 2.78 3.63
CA ALA A 49 -11.43 3.32 2.98
C ALA A 49 -11.46 2.96 1.48
N GLU A 50 -10.35 3.16 0.78
CA GLU A 50 -10.23 2.80 -0.64
C GLU A 50 -10.49 1.31 -0.87
N ARG A 51 -9.89 0.44 -0.04
CA ARG A 51 -10.06 -1.02 -0.15
C ARG A 51 -11.48 -1.47 0.15
N ALA A 52 -12.11 -0.90 1.17
CA ALA A 52 -13.50 -1.20 1.51
C ALA A 52 -14.42 -0.90 0.34
N VAL A 53 -14.30 0.29 -0.25
CA VAL A 53 -15.09 0.71 -1.41
C VAL A 53 -14.81 -0.16 -2.62
N LYS A 54 -13.53 -0.48 -2.91
CA LYS A 54 -13.16 -1.38 -4.01
C LYS A 54 -13.73 -2.80 -3.84
N SER A 55 -13.99 -3.25 -2.61
CA SER A 55 -14.55 -4.56 -2.33
C SER A 55 -16.06 -4.64 -2.58
N VAL A 56 -16.74 -3.50 -2.73
CA VAL A 56 -18.19 -3.47 -2.96
C VAL A 56 -18.53 -3.87 -4.39
N LYS A 57 -19.43 -4.85 -4.53
CA LYS A 57 -19.94 -5.27 -5.84
C LYS A 57 -20.61 -4.11 -6.56
N GLY A 58 -20.28 -3.89 -7.82
CA GLY A 58 -20.86 -2.84 -8.65
C GLY A 58 -20.00 -1.56 -8.76
N VAL A 59 -18.97 -1.43 -7.93
CA VAL A 59 -17.93 -0.41 -8.10
C VAL A 59 -17.07 -0.77 -9.32
N LYS A 60 -16.99 0.15 -10.28
CA LYS A 60 -16.18 0.00 -11.50
C LYS A 60 -14.84 0.72 -11.39
N ALA A 61 -14.83 1.88 -10.72
CA ALA A 61 -13.64 2.67 -10.50
C ALA A 61 -13.80 3.48 -9.20
N VAL A 62 -12.67 3.83 -8.58
CA VAL A 62 -12.63 4.65 -7.37
C VAL A 62 -11.63 5.78 -7.58
N ALA A 63 -12.08 7.02 -7.48
CA ALA A 63 -11.24 8.21 -7.36
C ALA A 63 -11.09 8.57 -5.88
N VAL A 64 -9.86 8.72 -5.41
CA VAL A 64 -9.57 9.00 -3.99
C VAL A 64 -9.00 10.40 -3.84
N GLU A 65 -9.86 11.33 -3.43
CA GLU A 65 -9.58 12.73 -3.11
C GLU A 65 -9.58 12.94 -1.59
N LEU A 66 -9.04 11.95 -0.86
CA LEU A 66 -8.88 12.01 0.60
C LEU A 66 -7.55 12.65 0.98
N GLU A 67 -7.61 13.68 1.82
CA GLU A 67 -6.45 14.29 2.46
C GLU A 67 -6.16 13.63 3.81
N VAL A 68 -4.89 13.30 4.07
CA VAL A 68 -4.48 12.84 5.40
C VAL A 68 -4.18 14.08 6.25
N ARG A 69 -5.05 14.37 7.21
CA ARG A 69 -4.90 15.46 8.17
C ARG A 69 -4.50 14.88 9.52
N VAL A 70 -3.20 14.79 9.73
CA VAL A 70 -2.65 14.40 11.03
C VAL A 70 -2.87 15.56 12.00
N PRO A 71 -3.60 15.38 13.11
CA PRO A 71 -3.75 16.44 14.11
C PRO A 71 -2.36 16.79 14.67
N SER A 72 -2.13 18.07 14.92
CA SER A 72 -0.82 18.61 15.34
C SER A 72 -0.26 17.94 16.62
N SER A 73 -1.13 17.41 17.49
CA SER A 73 -0.75 16.64 18.68
C SER A 73 -0.15 15.26 18.38
N LEU A 74 -0.34 14.75 17.17
CA LEU A 74 0.17 13.46 16.69
C LEU A 74 1.19 13.64 15.56
N TYR A 75 1.70 14.87 15.37
CA TYR A 75 2.77 15.13 14.42
C TYR A 75 4.03 14.35 14.83
N ILE A 76 4.59 13.62 13.87
CA ILE A 76 5.84 12.89 14.02
C ILE A 76 6.81 13.52 13.03
N ASP A 77 7.99 13.92 13.51
CA ASP A 77 9.05 14.43 12.64
C ASP A 77 9.43 13.44 11.54
N ASP A 78 9.66 13.98 10.35
CA ASP A 78 10.07 13.20 9.17
C ASP A 78 11.34 12.37 9.43
N SER A 79 12.25 12.87 10.28
CA SER A 79 13.47 12.14 10.67
C SER A 79 13.15 10.89 11.50
N VAL A 80 12.14 10.96 12.37
CA VAL A 80 11.66 9.82 13.17
C VAL A 80 10.93 8.82 12.29
N ILE A 81 10.10 9.30 11.35
CA ILE A 81 9.44 8.44 10.36
C ILE A 81 10.49 7.71 9.52
N ALA A 82 11.49 8.42 9.01
CA ALA A 82 12.57 7.86 8.19
C ALA A 82 13.36 6.78 8.96
N SER A 83 13.73 7.05 10.22
CA SER A 83 14.41 6.06 11.07
C SER A 83 13.57 4.80 11.22
N ARG A 84 12.28 4.95 11.54
CA ARG A 84 11.40 3.78 11.71
C ARG A 84 11.17 3.02 10.40
N CYS A 85 11.16 3.70 9.26
CA CYS A 85 11.10 3.04 7.96
C CYS A 85 12.34 2.16 7.73
N LEU A 86 13.53 2.67 8.05
CA LEU A 86 14.77 1.90 7.97
C LEU A 86 14.75 0.72 8.93
N ASP A 87 14.28 0.91 10.16
CA ASP A 87 14.13 -0.19 11.13
C ASP A 87 13.17 -1.27 10.59
N LEU A 88 12.03 -0.90 10.02
CA LEU A 88 11.07 -1.87 9.48
C LEU A 88 11.59 -2.61 8.23
N ILE A 89 12.29 -1.92 7.34
CA ILE A 89 12.79 -2.51 6.08
C ILE A 89 14.05 -3.33 6.32
N GLY A 90 14.94 -2.86 7.20
CA GLY A 90 16.20 -3.53 7.54
C GLY A 90 16.02 -4.90 8.18
N TRP A 91 14.87 -5.15 8.81
CA TRP A 91 14.54 -6.48 9.36
C TRP A 91 14.16 -7.52 8.29
N ASN A 92 13.82 -7.09 7.06
CA ASN A 92 13.23 -7.97 6.04
C ASN A 92 14.05 -8.13 4.75
N THR A 93 15.19 -7.43 4.60
CA THR A 93 16.07 -7.49 3.41
C THR A 93 17.47 -7.96 3.81
N ILE A 94 17.70 -9.28 3.75
CA ILE A 94 18.99 -9.95 4.03
C ILE A 94 19.94 -9.78 2.82
N SER A 95 20.20 -8.56 2.37
CA SER A 95 21.20 -8.33 1.31
C SER A 95 21.90 -6.98 1.48
N PRO A 96 23.19 -6.97 1.85
CA PRO A 96 23.97 -5.74 2.09
C PRO A 96 24.29 -4.94 0.81
N ASP A 97 24.07 -5.49 -0.39
CA ASP A 97 24.34 -4.83 -1.68
C ASP A 97 23.13 -4.11 -2.28
N GLN A 98 21.94 -4.24 -1.70
CA GLN A 98 20.70 -3.64 -2.23
C GLN A 98 20.30 -2.42 -1.42
N ALA A 99 20.80 -1.25 -1.84
CA ALA A 99 20.52 0.02 -1.21
C ALA A 99 19.07 0.46 -1.49
N ILE A 100 18.13 0.05 -0.65
CA ILE A 100 16.82 0.69 -0.57
C ILE A 100 17.01 2.07 0.07
N GLN A 101 16.69 3.12 -0.69
CA GLN A 101 16.70 4.48 -0.20
C GLN A 101 15.29 4.87 0.24
N VAL A 102 15.22 5.53 1.40
CA VAL A 102 13.97 6.04 1.97
C VAL A 102 14.08 7.55 2.07
N LYS A 103 13.13 8.25 1.46
CA LYS A 103 12.95 9.70 1.59
C LYS A 103 11.64 9.97 2.29
N VAL A 104 11.62 10.90 3.25
CA VAL A 104 10.40 11.35 3.92
C VAL A 104 10.29 12.85 3.81
N GLN A 105 9.12 13.34 3.40
CA GLN A 105 8.84 14.76 3.31
C GLN A 105 7.37 15.03 3.65
N HIS A 106 7.12 15.83 4.68
CA HIS A 106 5.78 16.14 5.19
C HIS A 106 4.94 14.88 5.45
N GLY A 107 5.54 13.86 6.08
CA GLY A 107 4.91 12.57 6.34
C GLY A 107 4.71 11.67 5.11
N ARG A 108 5.07 12.13 3.90
CA ARG A 108 5.04 11.30 2.69
C ARG A 108 6.37 10.56 2.55
N VAL A 109 6.30 9.24 2.48
CA VAL A 109 7.44 8.34 2.34
C VAL A 109 7.60 7.95 0.88
N THR A 110 8.82 8.01 0.35
CA THR A 110 9.19 7.52 -0.98
C THR A 110 10.23 6.42 -0.80
N LEU A 111 9.97 5.26 -1.40
CA LEU A 111 10.87 4.11 -1.41
C LEU A 111 11.46 3.95 -2.79
N GLU A 112 12.79 4.02 -2.90
CA GLU A 112 13.54 3.91 -4.15
C GLU A 112 14.61 2.83 -4.02
N GLY A 113 14.93 2.17 -5.13
CA GLY A 113 15.94 1.11 -5.19
C GLY A 113 15.43 -0.16 -5.86
N ASP A 114 16.22 -1.21 -5.75
CA ASP A 114 15.95 -2.50 -6.36
C ASP A 114 15.58 -3.52 -5.28
N VAL A 115 14.71 -4.47 -5.62
CA VAL A 115 14.43 -5.65 -4.80
C VAL A 115 14.50 -6.90 -5.68
N GLN A 116 14.86 -8.04 -5.10
CA GLN A 116 14.96 -9.29 -5.86
C GLN A 116 13.59 -9.86 -6.24
N TRP A 117 12.59 -9.70 -5.36
CA TRP A 117 11.30 -10.36 -5.54
C TRP A 117 10.11 -9.42 -5.35
N GLN A 118 9.02 -9.70 -6.06
CA GLN A 118 7.75 -8.98 -5.93
C GLN A 118 7.22 -8.99 -4.49
N TYR A 119 7.41 -10.09 -3.75
CA TYR A 119 6.97 -10.17 -2.35
C TYR A 119 7.71 -9.16 -1.46
N GLN A 120 8.99 -8.84 -1.74
CA GLN A 120 9.76 -7.86 -0.96
C GLN A 120 9.21 -6.45 -1.17
N LYS A 121 8.88 -6.12 -2.43
CA LYS A 121 8.19 -4.87 -2.78
C LYS A 121 6.87 -4.73 -2.04
N GLU A 122 6.07 -5.79 -1.99
CA GLU A 122 4.78 -5.81 -1.30
C GLU A 122 4.92 -5.76 0.22
N ALA A 123 5.90 -6.47 0.78
CA ALA A 123 6.19 -6.48 2.21
C ALA A 123 6.64 -5.09 2.68
N ALA A 124 7.54 -4.42 1.97
CA ALA A 124 7.96 -3.05 2.26
C ALA A 124 6.76 -2.10 2.24
N GLN A 125 5.92 -2.18 1.21
CA GLN A 125 4.72 -1.36 1.12
C GLN A 125 3.78 -1.58 2.30
N LYS A 126 3.54 -2.83 2.67
CA LYS A 126 2.64 -3.18 3.79
C LYS A 126 3.20 -2.70 5.12
N ALA A 127 4.50 -2.84 5.35
CA ALA A 127 5.15 -2.36 6.57
C ALA A 127 5.02 -0.85 6.74
N ILE A 128 5.32 -0.08 5.68
CA ILE A 128 5.21 1.39 5.74
C ILE A 128 3.76 1.87 5.88
N ASN A 129 2.80 1.18 5.24
CA ASN A 129 1.38 1.51 5.38
C ASN A 129 0.87 1.41 6.83
N THR A 130 1.52 0.62 7.68
CA THR A 130 1.14 0.47 9.10
C THR A 130 1.88 1.43 10.03
N LEU A 131 2.82 2.22 9.52
CA LEU A 131 3.61 3.13 10.35
C LEU A 131 2.79 4.37 10.73
N ALA A 132 2.78 4.71 12.01
CA ALA A 132 2.21 5.97 12.51
C ALA A 132 2.98 7.17 11.95
N GLY A 133 2.25 8.23 11.59
CA GLY A 133 2.82 9.47 11.04
C GLY A 133 2.93 9.50 9.51
N VAL A 134 2.76 8.37 8.83
CA VAL A 134 2.74 8.33 7.37
C VAL A 134 1.46 8.98 6.86
N ALA A 135 1.62 9.94 5.96
CA ALA A 135 0.56 10.65 5.23
C ALA A 135 0.44 10.17 3.77
N GLY A 136 1.48 9.51 3.25
CA GLY A 136 1.51 8.97 1.89
C GLY A 136 2.68 8.04 1.67
N LEU A 137 2.56 7.13 0.71
CA LEU A 137 3.63 6.23 0.29
C LEU A 137 3.73 6.19 -1.23
N ASP A 138 4.92 6.52 -1.74
CA ASP A 138 5.30 6.39 -3.14
C ASP A 138 6.32 5.23 -3.24
N ASN A 139 5.85 4.06 -3.68
CA ASN A 139 6.69 2.86 -3.82
C ASN A 139 7.27 2.75 -5.23
N LEU A 140 8.50 3.23 -5.40
CA LEU A 140 9.26 3.22 -6.65
C LEU A 140 10.28 2.07 -6.72
N LEU A 141 10.15 1.05 -5.86
CA LEU A 141 11.01 -0.12 -5.89
C LEU A 141 10.86 -0.89 -7.20
N ILE A 142 12.00 -1.23 -7.81
CA ILE A 142 12.08 -1.99 -9.04
C ILE A 142 12.41 -3.43 -8.71
N VAL A 143 11.60 -4.38 -9.19
CA VAL A 143 11.88 -5.80 -9.00
C VAL A 143 12.90 -6.24 -10.05
N ARG A 144 14.13 -6.52 -9.61
CA ARG A 144 15.19 -7.12 -10.42
C ARG A 144 15.46 -8.53 -9.89
N PRO A 145 14.79 -9.55 -10.43
CA PRO A 145 15.09 -10.92 -10.06
C PRO A 145 16.55 -11.22 -10.44
N GLU A 146 17.34 -11.54 -9.43
CA GLU A 146 18.71 -12.01 -9.61
C GLU A 146 18.62 -13.41 -10.18
N THR A 147 18.51 -13.48 -11.51
CA THR A 147 18.69 -14.68 -12.35
C THR A 147 18.23 -15.99 -11.71
N ALA A 148 16.95 -16.31 -11.89
CA ALA A 148 16.48 -17.71 -11.98
C ALA A 148 17.06 -18.42 -13.23
N CYS A 149 18.34 -18.18 -13.56
CA CYS A 149 19.00 -18.62 -14.79
C CYS A 149 20.21 -19.54 -14.56
N LEU A 150 20.48 -20.01 -13.35
CA LEU A 150 21.61 -20.92 -13.15
C LEU A 150 21.29 -22.40 -13.17
N ASP A 151 20.03 -22.85 -13.05
CA ASP A 151 19.81 -24.31 -12.99
C ASP A 151 18.49 -24.88 -13.52
N ILE A 152 17.55 -24.09 -14.05
CA ILE A 152 16.30 -24.70 -14.56
C ILE A 152 16.59 -25.58 -15.78
N LYS A 153 17.48 -25.14 -16.68
CA LYS A 153 17.88 -25.96 -17.85
C LYS A 153 18.64 -27.21 -17.44
N THR A 154 19.60 -27.08 -16.51
CA THR A 154 20.42 -28.18 -16.01
C THR A 154 19.59 -29.20 -15.23
N LEU A 155 18.64 -28.76 -14.39
CA LEU A 155 17.75 -29.63 -13.62
C LEU A 155 16.78 -30.41 -14.51
N ILE A 156 16.28 -29.80 -15.59
CA ILE A 156 15.42 -30.49 -16.57
C ILE A 156 16.23 -31.53 -17.35
N GLU A 157 17.45 -31.20 -17.79
CA GLU A 157 18.33 -32.14 -18.51
C GLU A 157 18.76 -33.32 -17.63
N GLN A 158 19.08 -33.09 -16.34
CA GLN A 158 19.44 -34.16 -15.40
C GLN A 158 18.25 -35.04 -14.99
N ALA A 159 17.03 -34.48 -14.92
CA ALA A 159 15.83 -35.26 -14.61
C ALA A 159 15.44 -36.22 -15.74
N LEU A 160 15.67 -35.83 -17.00
CA LEU A 160 15.37 -36.67 -18.17
C LEU A 160 16.42 -37.77 -18.39
N ALA A 161 17.69 -37.50 -18.08
CA ALA A 161 18.79 -38.46 -18.23
C ALA A 161 18.75 -39.63 -17.23
N ARG A 162 17.95 -39.54 -16.16
CA ARG A 162 17.86 -40.58 -15.11
C ARG A 162 16.70 -41.57 -15.31
N SER A 163 15.90 -41.42 -16.36
CA SER A 163 14.76 -42.29 -16.67
C SER A 163 14.88 -43.00 -18.03
N SER A 164 16.10 -43.21 -18.54
CA SER A 164 16.39 -44.04 -19.72
C SER A 164 17.41 -45.12 -19.38
#